data_AF-A0A924WMM8-F1
#
_entry.id   AF-A0A924WMM8-F1
#
_cell.length_a   1.000
_cell.length_b   1.000
_cell.length_c   1.000
_cell.angle_alpha   90.00
_cell.angle_beta   90.00
_cell.angle_gamma   90.00
#
_symmetry.space_group_name_H-M   'P 1'
#
loop_
_entity.id
_entity.type
_entity.pdbx_description
1 polymer ?
#
loop_
_entity_poly.entity_id
_entity_poly.type
_entity_poly.pdbx_seq_one_letter_code
_entity_poly.pdbx_strand_id
1 'polypeptide(L)'
;MAEMNVSQFAKELGVQPTLLLEQLQAAGVNRPLAENAALTEQDKTQLLDYLRRAHGANENKSKITLTRKQTTEIKKADATGRPRTIQVEVRKKRVFVKRDANDTAPVIEVPVVAPAPAVDAAQLALREAESRRAAELADRQGAEIKAK
;
A
#
# COMPACT_ATOMS: atom_id res chain seq x y z
N MET A 1 -30.80 -17.30 23.58
CA MET A 1 -31.30 -16.20 22.73
C MET A 1 -32.55 -16.65 21.99
N ALA A 2 -33.31 -15.74 21.39
CA ALA A 2 -34.50 -16.09 20.61
C ALA A 2 -34.10 -16.89 19.35
N GLU A 3 -34.81 -17.99 19.10
CA GLU A 3 -34.72 -18.73 17.85
C GLU A 3 -35.22 -17.82 16.72
N MET A 4 -34.44 -17.68 15.65
CA MET A 4 -34.75 -16.77 14.55
C MET A 4 -34.65 -17.50 13.23
N ASN A 5 -35.58 -17.23 12.31
CA ASN A 5 -35.62 -17.97 11.05
C ASN A 5 -34.53 -17.48 10.09
N VAL A 6 -34.11 -18.35 9.15
CA VAL A 6 -33.07 -18.02 8.16
C VAL A 6 -33.43 -16.77 7.35
N SER A 7 -34.68 -16.63 6.92
CA SER A 7 -35.16 -15.44 6.18
C SER A 7 -35.09 -14.15 6.99
N GLN A 8 -35.31 -14.21 8.30
CA GLN A 8 -35.20 -13.06 9.21
C GLN A 8 -33.74 -12.71 9.44
N PHE A 9 -32.88 -13.71 9.66
CA PHE A 9 -31.45 -13.53 9.85
C PHE A 9 -30.76 -12.95 8.61
N ALA A 10 -31.15 -13.41 7.42
CA ALA A 10 -30.67 -12.87 6.15
C ALA A 10 -31.00 -11.38 6.01
N LYS A 11 -32.22 -10.97 6.37
CA LYS A 11 -32.64 -9.56 6.35
C LYS A 11 -31.83 -8.69 7.30
N GLU A 12 -31.54 -9.17 8.50
CA GLU A 12 -30.70 -8.43 9.45
C GLU A 12 -29.27 -8.25 8.96
N LEU A 13 -28.70 -9.28 8.33
CA LEU A 13 -27.37 -9.22 7.73
C LEU A 13 -27.34 -8.45 6.40
N GLY A 14 -28.49 -8.12 5.82
CA GLY A 14 -28.59 -7.52 4.48
C GLY A 14 -28.13 -8.45 3.36
N VAL A 15 -28.21 -9.77 3.58
CA VAL A 15 -27.77 -10.81 2.64
C VAL A 15 -28.98 -11.52 2.05
N GLN A 16 -28.87 -12.02 0.82
CA GLN A 16 -29.94 -12.81 0.22
C GLN A 16 -30.12 -14.14 0.97
N PRO A 17 -31.36 -14.59 1.24
CA PRO A 17 -31.60 -15.82 1.99
C PRO A 17 -31.02 -17.05 1.29
N THR A 18 -31.04 -17.07 -0.05
CA THR A 18 -30.43 -18.13 -0.87
C THR A 18 -28.94 -18.26 -0.64
N LEU A 19 -28.22 -17.14 -0.60
CA LEU A 19 -26.76 -17.11 -0.37
C LEU A 19 -26.42 -17.53 1.06
N LEU A 20 -27.25 -17.14 2.04
CA LEU A 20 -27.07 -17.56 3.42
C LEU A 20 -27.26 -19.08 3.58
N LEU A 21 -28.23 -19.67 2.88
CA LEU A 21 -28.42 -21.13 2.87
C LEU A 21 -27.21 -21.85 2.28
N GLU A 22 -26.64 -21.33 1.19
CA GLU A 22 -25.41 -21.88 0.59
C GLU A 22 -24.23 -21.82 1.57
N GLN A 23 -24.06 -20.70 2.29
CA GLN A 23 -23.01 -20.56 3.30
C GLN A 23 -23.21 -21.50 4.49
N LEU A 24 -24.46 -21.69 4.94
CA LEU A 24 -24.79 -22.61 6.03
C LEU A 24 -24.54 -24.07 5.62
N GLN A 25 -24.82 -24.43 4.37
CA GLN A 25 -24.46 -25.74 3.80
C GLN A 25 -22.94 -25.92 3.75
N ALA A 26 -22.21 -24.92 3.25
CA ALA A 26 -20.76 -24.96 3.19
C ALA A 26 -20.10 -25.02 4.58
N ALA A 27 -20.76 -24.45 5.60
CA ALA A 27 -20.35 -24.53 7.00
C ALA A 27 -20.65 -25.90 7.66
N GLY A 28 -21.42 -26.78 7.00
CA GLY A 28 -21.73 -28.14 7.48
C GLY A 28 -23.03 -28.24 8.31
N VAL A 29 -23.92 -27.25 8.24
CA VAL A 29 -25.21 -27.28 8.93
C VAL A 29 -26.22 -28.13 8.15
N ASN A 30 -26.22 -29.45 8.38
CA ASN A 30 -27.02 -30.44 7.63
C ASN A 30 -28.48 -30.58 8.09
N ARG A 31 -29.20 -29.46 8.31
CA ARG A 31 -30.66 -29.48 8.57
C ARG A 31 -31.44 -29.37 7.25
N PRO A 32 -32.73 -29.71 7.18
CA PRO A 32 -33.57 -29.34 6.03
C PRO A 32 -33.59 -27.80 5.92
N LEU A 33 -32.74 -27.29 5.04
CA LEU A 33 -32.45 -25.88 4.82
C LEU A 33 -33.57 -25.24 4.01
N ALA A 34 -34.65 -24.89 4.70
CA ALA A 34 -35.72 -24.07 4.16
C ALA A 34 -35.64 -22.65 4.73
N GLU A 35 -36.17 -21.66 4.03
CA GLU A 35 -36.17 -20.24 4.45
C GLU A 35 -36.88 -20.00 5.80
N ASN A 36 -37.78 -20.90 6.17
CA ASN A 36 -38.57 -20.86 7.41
C ASN A 36 -37.97 -21.72 8.54
N ALA A 37 -36.80 -22.33 8.34
CA ALA A 37 -36.15 -23.11 9.39
C ALA A 37 -35.59 -22.17 10.48
N ALA A 38 -35.76 -22.57 11.74
CA ALA A 38 -35.19 -21.87 12.89
C ALA A 38 -33.68 -22.10 12.97
N LEU A 39 -32.92 -21.02 13.18
CA LEU A 39 -31.46 -21.04 13.28
C LEU A 39 -31.04 -21.05 14.74
N THR A 40 -30.31 -22.08 15.16
CA THR A 40 -29.79 -22.21 16.53
C THR A 40 -28.50 -21.42 16.73
N GLU A 41 -28.12 -21.19 17.98
CA GLU A 41 -26.84 -20.53 18.31
C GLU A 41 -25.63 -21.32 17.78
N GLN A 42 -25.70 -22.65 17.79
CA GLN A 42 -24.66 -23.53 17.27
C GLN A 42 -24.45 -23.32 15.76
N ASP A 43 -25.54 -23.27 14.99
CA ASP A 43 -25.47 -23.05 13.54
C ASP A 43 -24.84 -21.69 13.21
N LYS A 44 -25.16 -20.65 14.00
CA LYS A 44 -24.55 -19.31 13.88
C LYS A 44 -23.04 -19.37 14.13
N THR A 45 -22.59 -20.09 15.16
CA THR A 45 -21.15 -20.22 15.45
C THR A 45 -20.41 -20.96 14.33
N GLN A 46 -20.98 -22.02 13.78
CA GLN A 46 -20.38 -22.76 12.66
C GLN A 46 -20.25 -21.90 11.40
N LEU A 47 -21.29 -21.12 11.08
CA LEU A 47 -21.24 -20.15 9.99
C LEU A 47 -20.12 -19.12 10.20
N LEU A 48 -20.01 -18.56 11.41
CA LEU A 48 -18.96 -17.59 11.74
C LEU A 48 -17.55 -18.20 11.61
N ASP A 49 -17.36 -19.42 12.08
CA ASP A 49 -16.07 -20.11 12.00
C ASP A 49 -15.71 -20.45 10.54
N TYR A 50 -16.68 -20.86 9.74
CA TYR A 50 -16.50 -21.05 8.30
C TYR A 50 -16.07 -19.75 7.62
N LEU A 51 -16.78 -18.64 7.86
CA LEU A 51 -16.45 -17.34 7.28
C LEU A 51 -15.06 -16.85 7.72
N ARG A 52 -14.71 -17.02 9.01
CA ARG A 52 -13.37 -16.67 9.52
C ARG A 52 -12.26 -17.47 8.83
N ARG A 53 -12.49 -18.76 8.59
CA ARG A 53 -11.54 -19.62 7.86
C ARG A 53 -11.45 -19.22 6.38
N ALA A 54 -12.58 -19.00 5.71
CA ALA A 54 -12.63 -18.60 4.30
C ALA A 54 -11.94 -17.26 4.03
N HIS A 55 -12.09 -16.29 4.93
CA HIS A 55 -11.45 -14.98 4.81
C HIS A 55 -10.04 -14.90 5.41
N GLY A 56 -9.49 -16.04 5.87
CA GLY A 56 -8.13 -16.10 6.40
C GLY A 56 -7.93 -15.32 7.70
N ALA A 57 -8.99 -15.05 8.46
CA ALA A 57 -8.87 -14.39 9.77
C ALA A 57 -8.09 -15.25 10.78
N ASN A 58 -8.13 -16.58 10.62
CA ASN A 58 -7.34 -17.54 11.41
C ASN A 58 -5.94 -17.79 10.85
N GLU A 59 -5.67 -17.44 9.58
CA GLU A 59 -4.30 -17.46 9.07
C GLU A 59 -3.65 -16.15 9.48
N ASN A 60 -2.75 -16.20 10.45
CA ASN A 60 -1.87 -15.08 10.81
C ASN A 60 -0.94 -14.77 9.63
N LYS A 61 -1.47 -14.15 8.57
CA LYS A 61 -0.70 -13.58 7.47
C LYS A 61 -0.07 -12.32 8.04
N SER A 62 1.05 -12.49 8.74
CA SER A 62 1.82 -11.42 9.33
C SER A 62 2.32 -10.42 8.29
N LYS A 63 2.26 -10.75 6.98
CA LYS A 63 2.71 -9.91 5.88
C LYS A 63 1.67 -9.89 4.76
N ILE A 64 1.17 -8.70 4.41
CA ILE A 64 0.33 -8.45 3.24
C ILE A 64 1.10 -7.52 2.30
N THR A 65 1.25 -7.91 1.03
CA THR A 65 1.91 -7.08 0.01
C THR A 65 0.87 -6.43 -0.88
N LEU A 66 0.87 -5.09 -0.93
CA LEU A 66 0.08 -4.32 -1.90
C LEU A 66 0.97 -3.90 -3.07
N THR A 67 0.61 -4.31 -4.28
CA THR A 67 1.28 -3.89 -5.51
C THR A 67 0.48 -2.81 -6.22
N ARG A 68 1.11 -1.67 -6.51
CA ARG A 68 0.51 -0.60 -7.32
C ARG A 68 1.31 -0.43 -8.61
N LYS A 69 0.63 -0.52 -9.74
CA LYS A 69 1.16 -0.14 -11.05
C LYS A 69 0.98 1.36 -11.24
N GLN A 70 2.05 2.06 -11.59
CA GLN A 70 2.00 3.46 -12.02
C GLN A 70 2.61 3.56 -13.41
N THR A 71 1.86 4.13 -14.34
CA THR A 71 2.33 4.39 -15.71
C THR A 71 2.63 5.87 -15.81
N THR A 72 3.86 6.22 -16.20
CA THR A 72 4.28 7.60 -16.47
C THR A 72 4.80 7.70 -17.89
N GLU A 73 4.65 8.86 -18.51
CA GLU A 73 5.11 9.09 -19.88
C GLU A 73 6.31 10.06 -19.87
N ILE A 74 7.42 9.64 -20.47
CA ILE A 74 8.58 10.50 -20.68
C ILE A 74 8.55 10.96 -22.13
N LYS A 75 8.39 12.27 -22.34
CA LYS A 75 8.51 12.91 -23.65
C LYS A 75 9.94 13.41 -23.80
N LYS A 76 10.71 12.82 -24.71
CA LYS A 76 12.11 13.21 -24.96
C LYS A 76 12.40 13.16 -26.47
N ALA A 77 13.24 14.07 -26.94
CA ALA A 77 13.83 13.96 -28.27
C ALA A 77 14.95 12.92 -28.24
N ASP A 78 14.96 12.01 -29.21
CA ASP A 78 16.05 11.07 -29.43
C ASP A 78 17.34 11.80 -29.83
N ALA A 79 18.49 11.10 -29.85
CA ALA A 79 19.78 11.70 -30.21
C ALA A 79 19.79 12.39 -31.60
N THR A 80 18.87 12.03 -32.48
CA THR A 80 18.63 12.61 -33.81
C THR A 80 17.55 13.70 -33.84
N GLY A 81 17.08 14.18 -32.68
CA GLY A 81 16.13 15.30 -32.55
C GLY A 81 14.65 14.94 -32.75
N ARG A 82 14.32 13.69 -33.07
CA ARG A 82 12.93 13.26 -33.31
C ARG A 82 12.19 13.05 -31.97
N PRO A 83 10.99 13.62 -31.78
CA PRO A 83 10.26 13.48 -30.52
C PRO A 83 9.72 12.06 -30.35
N ARG A 84 9.94 11.46 -29.16
CA ARG A 84 9.39 10.16 -28.77
C ARG A 84 8.73 10.26 -27.39
N THR A 85 7.64 9.51 -27.23
CA THR A 85 6.98 9.31 -25.95
C THR A 85 7.25 7.89 -25.50
N ILE A 86 7.92 7.76 -24.36
CA ILE A 86 8.27 6.48 -23.75
C ILE A 86 7.32 6.25 -22.59
N GLN A 87 6.53 5.18 -22.65
CA GLN A 87 5.69 4.77 -21.53
C GLN A 87 6.54 3.97 -20.55
N VAL A 88 6.66 4.48 -19.32
CA VAL A 88 7.39 3.85 -18.22
C VAL A 88 6.38 3.28 -17.24
N GLU A 89 6.39 1.96 -17.07
CA GLU A 89 5.57 1.29 -16.07
C GLU A 89 6.40 0.99 -14.82
N VAL A 90 6.18 1.73 -13.74
CA VAL A 90 6.80 1.46 -12.43
C VAL A 90 5.84 0.65 -11.57
N ARG A 91 6.30 -0.50 -11.06
CA ARG A 91 5.56 -1.33 -10.11
C ARG A 91 6.07 -1.06 -8.70
N LYS A 92 5.28 -0.36 -7.88
CA LYS A 92 5.61 -0.12 -6.47
C LYS A 92 5.03 -1.24 -5.62
N LYS A 93 5.87 -1.83 -4.77
CA LYS A 93 5.49 -2.81 -3.75
C LYS A 93 5.47 -2.14 -2.38
N ARG A 94 4.34 -2.18 -1.67
CA ARG A 94 4.26 -1.82 -0.23
C ARG A 94 3.98 -3.08 0.57
N VAL A 95 4.83 -3.39 1.55
CA VAL A 95 4.65 -4.55 2.44
C VAL A 95 4.15 -4.05 3.78
N PHE A 96 2.97 -4.50 4.20
CA PHE A 96 2.40 -4.22 5.50
C PHE A 96 2.60 -5.44 6.40
N VAL A 97 3.08 -5.19 7.63
CA VAL A 97 3.19 -6.21 8.67
C VAL A 97 2.04 -5.98 9.64
N LYS A 98 1.24 -7.02 9.94
CA LYS A 98 0.20 -6.93 10.97
C LYS A 98 0.90 -6.81 12.33
N ARG A 99 0.84 -5.61 12.94
CA ARG A 99 1.23 -5.41 14.34
C ARG A 99 -0.02 -5.68 15.16
N ASP A 100 0.07 -6.63 16.09
CA ASP A 100 -1.04 -6.92 16.98
C ASP A 100 -1.33 -5.68 17.84
N ALA A 101 -2.61 -5.38 18.08
CA ALA A 101 -3.03 -4.16 18.78
C ALA A 101 -2.46 -4.05 20.21
N ASN A 102 -2.00 -5.17 20.79
CA ASN A 102 -1.37 -5.24 22.10
C ASN A 102 0.12 -4.85 22.09
N ASP A 103 0.75 -4.72 20.92
CA ASP A 103 2.15 -4.32 20.77
C ASP A 103 2.29 -2.84 20.41
N THR A 104 1.25 -2.04 20.69
CA THR A 104 1.37 -0.59 20.81
C THR A 104 1.97 -0.29 22.19
N ALA A 105 3.18 -0.80 22.45
CA ALA A 105 4.08 -0.06 23.31
C ALA A 105 4.19 1.35 22.70
N PRO A 106 4.11 2.43 23.49
CA PRO A 106 4.37 3.76 22.96
C PRO A 106 5.71 3.66 22.25
N VAL A 107 5.71 3.94 20.96
CA VAL A 107 6.94 4.21 20.23
C VAL A 107 7.55 5.33 21.05
N ILE A 108 8.55 4.99 21.86
CA ILE A 108 9.44 5.97 22.47
C ILE A 108 9.79 6.86 21.28
N GLU A 109 9.36 8.12 21.35
CA GLU A 109 9.72 9.14 20.40
C GLU A 109 11.25 9.17 20.42
N VAL A 110 11.87 8.36 19.57
CA VAL A 110 13.24 8.58 19.18
C VAL A 110 13.16 9.95 18.53
N PRO A 111 13.75 10.99 19.14
CA PRO A 111 13.69 12.30 18.55
C PRO A 111 14.18 12.14 17.12
N VAL A 112 13.36 12.58 16.18
CA VAL A 112 13.74 12.68 14.77
C VAL A 112 14.97 13.57 14.77
N VAL A 113 16.15 12.96 14.77
CA VAL A 113 17.38 13.64 14.42
C VAL A 113 17.15 14.07 12.99
N ALA A 114 16.86 15.35 12.81
CA ALA A 114 16.83 16.00 11.51
C ALA A 114 18.05 15.51 10.72
N PRO A 115 17.92 15.19 9.42
CA PRO A 115 19.09 14.87 8.62
C PRO A 115 20.00 16.09 8.67
N ALA A 116 21.07 16.03 9.47
CA ALA A 116 22.12 17.01 9.42
C ALA A 116 22.59 17.06 7.97
N PRO A 117 22.64 18.24 7.32
CA PRO A 117 23.24 18.32 5.99
C PRO A 117 24.71 17.94 6.14
N ALA A 118 25.05 16.72 5.77
CA ALA A 118 26.42 16.20 5.75
C ALA A 118 27.19 16.78 4.55
N VAL A 119 27.20 18.10 4.43
CA VAL A 119 28.12 18.83 3.57
C VAL A 119 28.94 19.71 4.51
N ASP A 120 30.15 19.24 4.81
CA ASP A 120 31.09 19.99 5.64
C ASP A 120 31.25 21.41 5.07
N ALA A 121 31.21 22.43 5.92
CA ALA A 121 31.41 23.83 5.51
C ALA A 121 32.72 24.03 4.71
N ALA A 122 33.71 23.16 4.94
CA ALA A 122 34.95 23.08 4.17
C ALA A 122 34.73 22.68 2.69
N GLN A 123 33.81 21.74 2.40
CA GLN A 123 33.50 21.35 1.01
C GLN A 123 32.76 22.45 0.25
N LEU A 124 31.91 23.23 0.93
CA LEU A 124 31.24 24.38 0.32
C LEU A 124 32.23 25.49 -0.03
N ALA A 125 33.16 25.82 0.89
CA ALA A 125 34.19 26.82 0.65
C ALA A 125 35.14 26.45 -0.50
N LEU A 126 35.51 25.17 -0.64
CA LEU A 126 36.32 24.70 -1.77
C LEU A 126 35.57 24.84 -3.10
N ARG A 127 34.28 24.49 -3.13
CA ARG A 127 33.46 24.58 -4.34
C ARG A 127 33.26 26.02 -4.81
N GLU A 128 33.09 26.95 -3.87
CA GLU A 128 32.98 28.38 -4.18
C GLU A 128 34.31 28.98 -4.68
N ALA A 129 35.45 28.54 -4.12
CA ALA A 129 36.77 28.96 -4.58
C ALA A 129 37.06 28.45 -6.01
N GLU A 130 36.69 27.22 -6.31
CA GLU A 130 36.80 26.65 -7.67
C GLU A 130 35.88 27.37 -8.67
N SER A 131 34.64 27.68 -8.30
CA SER A 131 33.73 28.41 -9.19
C SER A 131 34.24 29.82 -9.51
N ARG A 132 34.85 30.51 -8.54
CA ARG A 132 35.44 31.83 -8.76
C ARG A 132 36.63 31.78 -9.71
N ARG A 133 37.53 30.80 -9.54
CA ARG A 133 38.67 30.60 -10.45
C ARG A 133 38.22 30.25 -11.87
N ALA A 134 37.18 29.43 -12.01
CA ALA A 134 36.63 29.07 -13.31
C ALA A 134 35.99 30.29 -14.02
N ALA A 135 35.27 31.13 -13.28
CA ALA A 135 34.69 32.36 -13.83
C ALA A 135 35.79 33.34 -14.31
N GLU A 136 36.84 33.54 -13.52
CA GLU A 136 37.95 34.43 -13.90
C GLU A 136 38.68 33.95 -15.17
N LEU A 137 38.88 32.64 -15.33
CA LEU A 137 39.45 32.07 -16.55
C LEU A 137 38.53 32.24 -17.75
N ALA A 138 37.22 32.05 -17.57
CA ALA A 138 36.23 32.26 -18.61
C ALA A 138 36.17 33.72 -19.06
N ASP A 139 36.25 34.67 -18.12
CA ASP A 139 36.26 36.10 -18.41
C ASP A 139 37.54 36.52 -19.15
N ARG A 140 38.71 35.99 -18.77
CA ARG A 140 39.97 36.21 -19.50
C ARG A 140 39.91 35.66 -20.91
N GLN A 141 39.40 34.44 -21.09
CA GLN A 141 39.23 33.84 -22.42
C GLN A 141 38.24 34.64 -23.27
N GLY A 142 37.13 35.10 -22.68
CA GLY A 142 36.15 35.95 -23.36
C GLY A 142 36.74 37.30 -23.78
N ALA A 143 37.54 37.92 -22.92
CA ALA A 143 38.24 39.18 -23.23
C ALA A 143 39.28 39.00 -24.34
N GLU A 144 40.02 37.89 -24.33
CA GLU A 144 41.02 37.56 -25.37
C GLU A 144 40.37 37.27 -26.73
N ILE A 145 39.23 36.58 -26.75
CA ILE A 145 38.44 36.34 -27.97
C ILE A 145 37.85 37.65 -28.51
N LYS A 146 37.46 38.59 -27.62
CA LYS A 146 36.88 39.88 -28.03
C LYS A 146 37.94 40.90 -28.49
N ALA A 147 39.18 40.75 -28.05
CA ALA A 147 40.31 41.61 -28.43
C ALA A 147 41.00 41.17 -29.73
N LYS A 148 40.63 40.00 -30.27
CA LYS A 148 41.16 39.41 -31.50
C LYS A 148 40.16 39.53 -32.65
#